data_AF-A0A2M7JP40-F1
#
_entry.id   AF-A0A2M7JP40-F1
#
_cell.length_a   1.000
_cell.length_b   1.000
_cell.length_c   1.000
_cell.angle_alpha   90.00
_cell.angle_beta   90.00
_cell.angle_gamma   90.00
#
_symmetry.space_group_name_H-M   'P 1'
#
loop_
_entity.id
_entity.type
_entity.pdbx_description
1 polymer ?
#
loop_
_entity_poly.entity_id
_entity_poly.type
_entity_poly.pdbx_seq_one_letter_code
_entity_poly.pdbx_strand_id
1 'polypeptide(L)'
;PALIFLSRHVLDNLYYPDIVAPFLDDLAKETNGTTLFGLIYAEHLLVVGKREGNQNIGFSIRLGHRFHITLGAHGKAMVAFMPEADREKILTKKRVYFHGLDSSRLNMKRLRDELTKCRQLGYAQDVGEITTGVNFVSAPVFGVQEKIVGCIILIGTFPEGLIEKYGPKTADVARRISYKLGADMKTL
;
A
#
# COMPACT_ATOMS: atom_id res chain seq x y z
N PRO A 1 -27.03 -9.08 -13.09
CA PRO A 1 -26.71 -8.15 -11.98
C PRO A 1 -25.20 -8.07 -11.64
N ALA A 2 -24.52 -9.19 -11.41
CA ALA A 2 -23.08 -9.22 -11.12
C ALA A 2 -22.18 -8.69 -12.26
N LEU A 3 -22.58 -8.91 -13.53
CA LEU A 3 -21.83 -8.43 -14.70
C LEU A 3 -21.80 -6.90 -14.82
N ILE A 4 -22.89 -6.22 -14.43
CA ILE A 4 -22.98 -4.74 -14.46
C ILE A 4 -22.14 -4.14 -13.33
N PHE A 5 -22.13 -4.77 -12.15
CA PHE A 5 -21.29 -4.36 -11.03
C PHE A 5 -19.80 -4.56 -11.32
N LEU A 6 -19.45 -5.69 -11.96
CA LEU A 6 -18.09 -5.93 -12.45
C LEU A 6 -17.73 -4.91 -13.54
N SER A 7 -18.64 -4.60 -14.46
CA SER A 7 -18.37 -3.65 -15.55
C SER A 7 -18.11 -2.24 -15.03
N ARG A 8 -18.84 -1.75 -14.01
CA ARG A 8 -18.60 -0.41 -13.45
C ARG A 8 -17.33 -0.35 -12.62
N HIS A 9 -17.07 -1.37 -11.81
CA HIS A 9 -15.81 -1.47 -11.06
C HIS A 9 -14.61 -1.64 -12.00
N VAL A 10 -14.76 -2.39 -13.10
CA VAL A 10 -13.76 -2.54 -14.15
C VAL A 10 -13.60 -1.24 -14.94
N LEU A 11 -14.66 -0.49 -15.25
CA LEU A 11 -14.56 0.81 -15.93
C LEU A 11 -13.88 1.87 -15.07
N ASP A 12 -14.19 1.95 -13.78
CA ASP A 12 -13.48 2.82 -12.84
C ASP A 12 -12.02 2.36 -12.68
N ASN A 13 -11.76 1.05 -12.72
CA ASN A 13 -10.41 0.46 -12.67
C ASN A 13 -9.63 0.50 -13.98
N LEU A 14 -10.28 0.70 -15.13
CA LEU A 14 -9.63 0.69 -16.45
C LEU A 14 -8.80 1.97 -16.65
N TYR A 15 -9.16 3.07 -15.99
CA TYR A 15 -8.41 4.34 -16.06
C TYR A 15 -7.27 4.44 -15.04
N TYR A 16 -7.33 3.70 -13.91
CA TYR A 16 -6.30 3.84 -12.89
C TYR A 16 -4.89 3.47 -13.37
N PRO A 17 -4.66 2.36 -14.10
CA PRO A 17 -3.32 1.99 -14.57
C PRO A 17 -2.64 3.10 -15.35
N ASP A 18 -3.34 3.77 -16.25
CA ASP A 18 -2.78 4.84 -17.08
C ASP A 18 -2.51 6.12 -16.26
N ILE A 19 -3.41 6.45 -15.33
CA ILE A 19 -3.26 7.60 -14.44
C ILE A 19 -2.07 7.41 -13.50
N VAL A 20 -1.89 6.21 -12.94
CA VAL A 20 -0.84 5.95 -11.93
C VAL A 20 0.51 5.61 -12.54
N ALA A 21 0.54 5.08 -13.77
CA ALA A 21 1.74 4.64 -14.47
C ALA A 21 2.93 5.63 -14.36
N PRO A 22 2.79 6.92 -14.74
CA PRO A 22 3.93 7.84 -14.70
C PRO A 22 4.47 8.06 -13.29
N PHE A 23 3.58 8.08 -12.28
CA PHE A 23 3.99 8.24 -10.89
C PHE A 23 4.75 7.01 -10.35
N LEU A 24 4.31 5.81 -10.75
CA LEU A 24 5.01 4.58 -10.41
C LEU A 24 6.38 4.51 -11.09
N ASP A 25 6.46 4.94 -12.35
CA ASP A 25 7.69 4.98 -13.14
C ASP A 25 8.72 5.92 -12.52
N ASP A 26 8.32 7.13 -12.13
CA ASP A 26 9.20 8.11 -11.50
C ASP A 26 9.75 7.60 -10.16
N LEU A 27 8.87 7.05 -9.32
CA LEU A 27 9.27 6.50 -8.02
C LEU A 27 10.19 5.29 -8.17
N ALA A 28 9.93 4.41 -9.14
CA ALA A 28 10.78 3.24 -9.43
C ALA A 28 12.18 3.66 -9.89
N LYS A 29 12.26 4.63 -10.80
CA LYS A 29 13.54 5.18 -11.30
C LYS A 29 14.34 5.85 -10.19
N GLU A 30 13.69 6.67 -9.37
CA GLU A 30 14.38 7.44 -8.34
C GLU A 30 14.91 6.55 -7.20
N THR A 31 14.16 5.52 -6.83
CA THR A 31 14.51 4.63 -5.70
C THR A 31 15.31 3.41 -6.14
N ASN A 32 15.40 3.17 -7.45
CA ASN A 32 15.86 1.95 -8.07
C ASN A 32 15.07 0.68 -7.63
N GLY A 33 13.89 0.83 -7.01
CA GLY A 33 13.08 -0.26 -6.47
C GLY A 33 11.90 -0.65 -7.38
N THR A 34 11.15 -1.67 -6.98
CA THR A 34 9.86 -2.01 -7.59
C THR A 34 8.75 -1.21 -6.93
N THR A 35 7.92 -0.55 -7.72
CA THR A 35 6.74 0.18 -7.25
C THR A 35 5.47 -0.49 -7.73
N LEU A 36 4.50 -0.63 -6.83
CA LEU A 36 3.20 -1.20 -7.12
C LEU A 36 2.11 -0.20 -6.76
N PHE A 37 1.01 -0.25 -7.50
CA PHE A 37 -0.26 0.31 -7.09
C PHE A 37 -1.25 -0.82 -6.88
N GLY A 38 -1.90 -0.82 -5.72
CA GLY A 38 -2.92 -1.80 -5.41
C GLY A 38 -4.20 -1.18 -4.88
N LEU A 39 -5.32 -1.81 -5.21
CA LEU A 39 -6.66 -1.40 -4.81
C LEU A 39 -7.22 -2.35 -3.75
N ILE A 40 -7.94 -1.79 -2.79
CA ILE A 40 -8.66 -2.56 -1.79
C ILE A 40 -9.84 -3.25 -2.47
N TYR A 41 -9.90 -4.57 -2.33
CA TYR A 41 -11.02 -5.40 -2.75
C TYR A 41 -11.31 -6.46 -1.69
N ALA A 42 -12.45 -6.32 -1.03
CA ALA A 42 -12.83 -7.14 0.13
C ALA A 42 -11.70 -7.14 1.19
N GLU A 43 -11.15 -8.30 1.53
CA GLU A 43 -10.08 -8.46 2.53
C GLU A 43 -8.68 -8.55 1.91
N HIS A 44 -8.55 -8.06 0.69
CA HIS A 44 -7.31 -8.12 -0.09
C HIS A 44 -6.95 -6.77 -0.70
N LEU A 45 -5.67 -6.63 -1.01
CA LEU A 45 -5.19 -5.64 -1.96
C LEU A 45 -4.87 -6.33 -3.29
N LEU A 46 -5.52 -5.88 -4.36
CA LEU A 46 -5.32 -6.34 -5.72
C LEU A 46 -4.29 -5.44 -6.42
N VAL A 47 -3.18 -6.01 -6.87
CA VAL A 47 -2.16 -5.27 -7.63
C VAL A 47 -2.68 -4.95 -9.03
N VAL A 48 -2.77 -3.67 -9.36
CA VAL A 48 -3.29 -3.18 -10.65
C VAL A 48 -2.28 -2.32 -11.42
N GLY A 49 -1.20 -1.90 -10.76
CA GLY A 49 -0.05 -1.25 -11.40
C GLY A 49 1.26 -1.81 -10.87
N LYS A 50 2.26 -1.92 -11.74
CA LYS A 50 3.63 -2.33 -11.39
C LYS A 50 4.62 -1.63 -12.31
N ARG A 51 5.69 -1.08 -11.71
CA ARG A 51 6.90 -0.61 -12.40
C ARG A 51 8.14 -1.10 -11.66
N GLU A 52 9.19 -1.34 -12.41
CA GLU A 52 10.44 -1.87 -11.88
C GLU A 52 11.55 -0.88 -12.18
N GLY A 53 12.30 -0.50 -11.15
CA GLY A 53 13.59 0.16 -11.29
C GLY A 53 14.67 -0.83 -11.71
N ASN A 54 15.89 -0.33 -11.91
CA ASN A 54 17.04 -1.12 -12.34
C ASN A 54 17.77 -1.78 -11.16
N GLN A 55 17.03 -2.36 -10.21
CA GLN A 55 17.63 -3.22 -9.19
C GLN A 55 18.04 -4.55 -9.80
N ASN A 56 19.14 -5.13 -9.32
CA ASN A 56 19.64 -6.44 -9.76
C ASN A 56 18.72 -7.62 -9.38
N ILE A 57 17.67 -7.36 -8.59
CA ILE A 57 16.75 -8.36 -8.06
C ILE A 57 15.33 -8.00 -8.52
N GLY A 58 14.72 -8.88 -9.30
CA GLY A 58 13.30 -8.77 -9.69
C GLY A 58 12.38 -9.44 -8.68
N PHE A 59 11.24 -8.82 -8.38
CA PHE A 59 10.20 -9.42 -7.53
C PHE A 59 9.12 -10.08 -8.39
N SER A 60 8.75 -11.33 -8.06
CA SER A 60 7.81 -12.16 -8.83
C SER A 60 6.34 -11.70 -8.77
N ILE A 61 6.05 -10.58 -8.12
CA ILE A 61 4.71 -10.00 -7.97
C ILE A 61 4.22 -9.54 -9.35
N ARG A 62 3.01 -9.96 -9.73
CA ARG A 62 2.39 -9.67 -11.03
C ARG A 62 1.12 -8.84 -10.85
N LEU A 63 0.66 -8.20 -11.92
CA LEU A 63 -0.70 -7.65 -11.97
C LEU A 63 -1.72 -8.76 -11.67
N GLY A 64 -2.76 -8.42 -10.91
CA GLY A 64 -3.75 -9.38 -10.42
C GLY A 64 -3.33 -10.14 -9.15
N HIS A 65 -2.10 -9.98 -8.67
CA HIS A 65 -1.68 -10.56 -7.39
C HIS A 65 -2.51 -9.98 -6.24
N ARG A 66 -2.80 -10.83 -5.24
CA ARG A 66 -3.63 -10.46 -4.09
C ARG A 66 -2.82 -10.58 -2.81
N PHE A 67 -2.59 -9.45 -2.14
CA PHE A 67 -2.07 -9.44 -0.79
C PHE A 67 -3.20 -9.48 0.22
N HIS A 68 -2.99 -10.14 1.36
CA HIS A 68 -3.93 -10.06 2.47
C HIS A 68 -3.89 -8.64 3.07
N ILE A 69 -5.04 -8.08 3.45
CA ILE A 69 -5.15 -6.69 3.92
C ILE A 69 -4.40 -6.39 5.22
N THR A 70 -3.92 -7.43 5.91
CA THR A 70 -3.15 -7.31 7.16
C THR A 70 -1.67 -7.59 6.97
N LEU A 71 -1.17 -7.71 5.74
CA LEU A 71 0.21 -8.08 5.50
C LEU A 71 1.15 -6.86 5.50
N GLY A 72 2.13 -6.87 6.41
CA GLY A 72 3.24 -5.90 6.52
C GLY A 72 2.88 -4.43 6.26
N ALA A 73 3.77 -3.71 5.56
CA ALA A 73 3.68 -2.26 5.34
C ALA A 73 2.36 -1.83 4.68
N HIS A 74 1.95 -2.49 3.59
CA HIS A 74 0.74 -2.11 2.87
C HIS A 74 -0.52 -2.37 3.69
N GLY A 75 -0.55 -3.45 4.47
CA GLY A 75 -1.64 -3.71 5.41
C GLY A 75 -1.72 -2.64 6.50
N LYS A 76 -0.58 -2.27 7.10
CA LYS A 76 -0.51 -1.18 8.09
C LYS A 76 -1.00 0.15 7.48
N ALA A 77 -0.53 0.51 6.28
CA ALA A 77 -0.92 1.72 5.58
C ALA A 77 -2.42 1.77 5.28
N MET A 78 -3.02 0.65 4.88
CA MET A 78 -4.46 0.62 4.61
C MET A 78 -5.28 0.69 5.89
N VAL A 79 -4.99 -0.17 6.85
CA VAL A 79 -5.78 -0.33 8.08
C VAL A 79 -5.69 0.91 8.96
N ALA A 80 -4.56 1.64 8.94
CA ALA A 80 -4.39 2.89 9.68
C ALA A 80 -5.44 3.95 9.31
N PHE A 81 -5.93 3.96 8.07
CA PHE A 81 -6.84 4.98 7.54
C PHE A 81 -8.26 4.48 7.26
N MET A 82 -8.56 3.22 7.56
CA MET A 82 -9.95 2.74 7.55
C MET A 82 -10.80 3.39 8.63
N PRO A 83 -12.14 3.44 8.44
CA PRO A 83 -13.07 3.77 9.51
C PRO A 83 -12.80 2.92 10.75
N GLU A 84 -12.96 3.51 11.94
CA GLU A 84 -12.60 2.86 13.20
C GLU A 84 -13.27 1.49 13.39
N ALA A 85 -14.56 1.38 13.09
CA ALA A 85 -15.29 0.12 13.18
C ALA A 85 -14.72 -0.97 12.26
N ASP A 86 -14.34 -0.62 11.02
CA ASP A 86 -13.75 -1.55 10.06
C ASP A 86 -12.34 -1.95 10.47
N ARG A 87 -11.54 -0.98 10.96
CA ARG A 87 -10.21 -1.22 11.51
C ARG A 87 -10.26 -2.19 12.68
N GLU A 88 -11.10 -1.95 13.69
CA GLU A 88 -11.20 -2.84 14.86
C GLU A 88 -11.72 -4.24 14.47
N LYS A 89 -12.63 -4.33 13.50
CA LYS A 89 -13.06 -5.62 12.94
C LYS A 89 -11.90 -6.40 12.31
N ILE A 90 -10.94 -5.74 11.67
CA ILE A 90 -9.74 -6.38 11.12
C ILE A 90 -8.77 -6.76 12.25
N LEU A 91 -8.53 -5.87 13.20
CA LEU A 91 -7.55 -6.07 14.28
C LEU A 91 -7.96 -7.18 15.27
N THR A 92 -9.26 -7.47 15.39
CA THR A 92 -9.80 -8.52 16.28
C THR A 92 -9.88 -9.90 15.63
N LYS A 93 -9.46 -10.05 14.36
CA LYS A 93 -9.44 -11.35 13.68
C LYS A 93 -8.41 -12.29 14.31
N LYS A 94 -8.75 -13.59 14.30
CA LYS A 94 -7.88 -14.66 14.80
C LYS A 94 -6.53 -14.77 14.08
N ARG A 95 -6.46 -14.36 12.81
CA ARG A 95 -5.25 -14.47 11.97
C ARG A 95 -5.00 -13.17 11.25
N VAL A 96 -3.89 -12.52 11.60
CA VAL A 96 -3.39 -11.29 10.97
C VAL A 96 -1.88 -11.39 10.77
N TYR A 97 -1.35 -10.65 9.79
CA TYR A 97 0.00 -10.88 9.23
C TYR A 97 0.86 -9.60 9.21
N PHE A 98 0.63 -8.69 10.16
CA PHE A 98 1.23 -7.35 10.13
C PHE A 98 2.75 -7.36 10.38
N HIS A 99 3.27 -8.41 11.04
CA HIS A 99 4.71 -8.60 11.30
C HIS A 99 5.25 -9.86 10.60
N GLY A 100 4.73 -10.15 9.39
CA GLY A 100 5.10 -11.31 8.58
C GLY A 100 4.04 -12.41 8.51
N LEU A 101 4.38 -13.50 7.80
CA LEU A 101 3.44 -14.61 7.51
C LEU A 101 3.12 -15.49 8.73
N ASP A 102 4.01 -15.51 9.72
CA ASP A 102 3.76 -16.18 11.00
C ASP A 102 3.02 -15.24 11.96
N SER A 103 1.76 -15.56 12.22
CA SER A 103 0.91 -14.78 13.14
C SER A 103 1.42 -14.77 14.58
N SER A 104 2.31 -15.69 14.98
CA SER A 104 2.91 -15.70 16.31
C SER A 104 3.80 -14.48 16.58
N ARG A 105 4.32 -13.85 15.51
CA ARG A 105 5.17 -12.65 15.57
C ARG A 105 4.38 -11.36 15.84
N LEU A 106 3.05 -11.45 15.86
CA LEU A 106 2.19 -10.29 16.07
C LEU A 106 2.40 -9.70 17.46
N ASN A 107 2.64 -8.40 17.52
CA ASN A 107 2.65 -7.63 18.76
C ASN A 107 1.62 -6.50 18.62
N MET A 108 0.49 -6.63 19.31
CA MET A 108 -0.63 -5.69 19.15
C MET A 108 -0.33 -4.28 19.66
N LYS A 109 0.50 -4.14 20.71
CA LYS A 109 0.91 -2.82 21.21
C LYS A 109 1.76 -2.11 20.16
N ARG A 110 2.79 -2.79 19.67
CA ARG A 110 3.66 -2.30 18.60
C ARG A 110 2.86 -1.94 17.35
N LEU A 111 1.93 -2.81 16.93
CA LEU A 111 1.08 -2.55 15.77
C LEU A 111 0.27 -1.26 15.95
N ARG A 112 -0.36 -1.03 17.11
CA ARG A 112 -1.11 0.20 17.35
C ARG A 112 -0.23 1.45 17.28
N ASP A 113 0.99 1.37 17.81
CA ASP A 113 1.97 2.45 17.71
C ASP A 113 2.37 2.71 16.24
N GLU A 114 2.59 1.64 15.47
CA GLU A 114 2.91 1.72 14.03
C GLU A 114 1.76 2.30 13.20
N LEU A 115 0.51 1.93 13.48
CA LEU A 115 -0.66 2.50 12.82
C LEU A 115 -0.79 4.00 13.16
N THR A 116 -0.52 4.38 14.40
CA THR A 116 -0.53 5.79 14.83
C THR A 116 0.55 6.59 14.12
N LYS A 117 1.79 6.09 14.08
CA LYS A 117 2.89 6.68 13.31
C LYS A 117 2.56 6.77 11.82
N CYS A 118 1.93 5.74 11.26
CA CYS A 118 1.51 5.74 9.87
C CYS A 118 0.54 6.89 9.55
N ARG A 119 -0.42 7.16 10.45
CA ARG A 119 -1.32 8.32 10.32
C ARG A 119 -0.60 9.66 10.39
N GLN A 120 0.47 9.76 11.18
CA GLN A 120 1.26 10.99 11.33
C GLN A 120 2.21 11.23 10.15
N LEU A 121 2.84 10.16 9.65
CA LEU A 121 3.87 10.24 8.62
C LEU A 121 3.32 10.12 7.19
N GLY A 122 2.13 9.55 7.03
CA GLY A 122 1.54 9.26 5.72
C GLY A 122 2.10 8.01 5.04
N TYR A 123 2.92 7.21 5.73
CA TYR A 123 3.43 5.93 5.22
C TYR A 123 3.69 4.93 6.34
N ALA A 124 3.73 3.65 5.99
CA ALA A 124 4.14 2.54 6.85
C ALA A 124 5.34 1.81 6.24
N GLN A 125 6.02 1.02 7.07
CA GLN A 125 7.21 0.27 6.67
C GLN A 125 7.17 -1.19 7.15
N ASP A 126 7.90 -2.02 6.42
CA ASP A 126 8.25 -3.41 6.75
C ASP A 126 9.75 -3.53 6.52
N VAL A 127 10.50 -3.79 7.60
CA VAL A 127 11.96 -3.89 7.54
C VAL A 127 12.34 -5.37 7.63
N GLY A 128 12.24 -6.07 6.51
CA GLY A 128 12.54 -7.49 6.42
C GLY A 128 11.62 -8.39 7.26
N GLU A 129 10.40 -7.96 7.60
CA GLU A 129 9.50 -8.78 8.42
C GLU A 129 8.80 -9.85 7.56
N ILE A 130 8.39 -9.49 6.35
CA ILE A 130 7.82 -10.43 5.36
C ILE A 130 8.92 -11.28 4.73
N THR A 131 9.99 -10.66 4.27
CA THR A 131 11.09 -11.34 3.58
C THR A 131 12.40 -10.72 4.02
N THR A 132 13.25 -11.51 4.69
CA THR A 132 14.55 -11.07 5.17
C THR A 132 15.38 -10.45 4.05
N GLY A 133 15.92 -9.25 4.29
CA GLY A 133 16.71 -8.50 3.31
C GLY A 133 15.89 -7.70 2.29
N VAL A 134 14.56 -7.72 2.38
CA VAL A 134 13.66 -6.93 1.53
C VAL A 134 12.87 -5.97 2.39
N ASN A 135 12.92 -4.69 2.02
CA ASN A 135 12.20 -3.63 2.71
C ASN A 135 11.01 -3.17 1.88
N PHE A 136 9.92 -2.89 2.58
CA PHE A 136 8.71 -2.33 1.98
C PHE A 136 8.40 -0.99 2.63
N VAL A 137 7.99 -0.05 1.80
CA VAL A 137 7.42 1.23 2.22
C VAL A 137 6.08 1.39 1.52
N SER A 138 5.04 1.78 2.23
CA SER A 138 3.71 1.86 1.65
C SER A 138 2.96 3.08 2.14
N ALA A 139 2.23 3.73 1.23
CA ALA A 139 1.45 4.92 1.55
C ALA A 139 0.01 4.79 1.03
N PRO A 140 -1.00 5.19 1.84
CA PRO A 140 -2.40 5.05 1.47
C PRO A 140 -2.77 5.95 0.30
N VAL A 141 -3.67 5.47 -0.55
CA VAL A 141 -4.27 6.23 -1.64
C VAL A 141 -5.76 6.40 -1.36
N PHE A 142 -6.23 7.63 -1.49
CA PHE A 142 -7.61 8.03 -1.22
C PHE A 142 -8.31 8.41 -2.52
N GLY A 143 -9.61 8.15 -2.59
CA GLY A 143 -10.49 8.64 -3.64
C GLY A 143 -11.39 9.74 -3.11
N VAL A 144 -12.53 9.93 -3.78
CA VAL A 144 -13.57 10.87 -3.37
C VAL A 144 -13.99 10.68 -1.90
N GLN A 145 -14.32 11.79 -1.23
CA GLN A 145 -14.73 11.82 0.18
C GLN A 145 -13.68 11.25 1.17
N GLU A 146 -12.39 11.37 0.84
CA GLU A 146 -11.27 10.85 1.65
C GLU A 146 -11.36 9.34 1.94
N LYS A 147 -12.10 8.60 1.10
CA LYS A 147 -12.21 7.17 1.27
C LYS A 147 -10.93 6.51 0.80
N ILE A 148 -10.31 5.70 1.67
CA ILE A 148 -9.17 4.89 1.25
C ILE A 148 -9.60 3.88 0.16
N VAL A 149 -8.89 3.91 -0.96
CA VAL A 149 -9.15 3.02 -2.13
C VAL A 149 -8.02 2.03 -2.36
N GLY A 150 -6.82 2.28 -1.82
CA GLY A 150 -5.65 1.49 -2.14
C GLY A 150 -4.39 1.98 -1.44
N CYS A 151 -3.24 1.57 -1.96
CA CYS A 151 -1.94 2.12 -1.55
C CYS A 151 -0.89 1.99 -2.65
N ILE A 152 0.15 2.80 -2.52
CA ILE A 152 1.42 2.65 -3.25
C ILE A 152 2.34 1.80 -2.40
N ILE A 153 3.06 0.87 -3.03
CA ILE A 153 4.01 -0.03 -2.37
C ILE A 153 5.35 0.10 -3.08
N LEU A 154 6.37 0.56 -2.37
CA LEU A 154 7.76 0.50 -2.79
C LEU A 154 8.41 -0.73 -2.16
N ILE A 155 9.12 -1.52 -2.96
CA ILE A 155 9.80 -2.75 -2.58
C ILE A 155 11.24 -2.70 -3.09
N GLY A 156 12.21 -3.03 -2.24
CA GLY A 156 13.60 -3.13 -2.67
C GLY A 156 14.52 -3.70 -1.61
N THR A 157 15.76 -3.95 -2.01
CA THR A 157 16.84 -4.37 -1.10
C THR A 157 17.69 -3.18 -0.63
N PHE A 158 17.10 -1.99 -0.59
CA PHE A 158 17.77 -0.79 -0.11
C PHE A 158 17.99 -0.87 1.41
N PRO A 159 19.06 -0.26 1.96
CA PRO A 159 19.30 -0.23 3.40
C PRO A 159 18.16 0.42 4.17
N GLU A 160 17.94 -0.01 5.42
CA GLU A 160 16.90 0.56 6.31
C GLU A 160 17.01 2.09 6.44
N GLY A 161 18.23 2.62 6.50
CA GLY A 161 18.47 4.07 6.59
C GLY A 161 17.96 4.89 5.40
N LEU A 162 17.63 4.26 4.25
CA LEU A 162 16.99 4.96 3.13
C LEU A 162 15.47 5.09 3.29
N ILE A 163 14.85 4.40 4.26
CA ILE A 163 13.40 4.49 4.49
C ILE A 163 12.97 5.90 4.89
N GLU A 164 13.77 6.62 5.69
CA GLU A 164 13.48 8.01 6.04
C GLU A 164 13.46 8.95 4.82
N LYS A 165 14.18 8.59 3.75
CA LYS A 165 14.14 9.30 2.47
C LYS A 165 13.01 8.81 1.56
N TYR A 166 12.75 7.50 1.52
CA TYR A 166 11.80 6.88 0.60
C TYR A 166 10.34 6.90 1.09
N GLY A 167 10.13 6.92 2.41
CA GLY A 167 8.83 7.09 3.06
C GLY A 167 8.09 8.34 2.59
N PRO A 168 8.65 9.55 2.84
CA PRO A 168 8.03 10.80 2.41
C PRO A 168 7.79 10.87 0.90
N LYS A 169 8.68 10.30 0.08
CA LYS A 169 8.51 10.23 -1.38
C LYS A 169 7.33 9.34 -1.78
N THR A 170 7.21 8.18 -1.15
CA THR A 170 6.10 7.25 -1.39
C THR A 170 4.77 7.89 -0.96
N ALA A 171 4.75 8.59 0.18
CA ALA A 171 3.60 9.36 0.65
C ALA A 171 3.22 10.50 -0.31
N ASP A 172 4.20 11.25 -0.81
CA ASP A 172 3.94 12.32 -1.78
C ASP A 172 3.33 11.79 -3.08
N VAL A 173 3.87 10.69 -3.61
CA VAL A 173 3.32 10.01 -4.79
C VAL A 173 1.89 9.55 -4.55
N ALA A 174 1.62 8.92 -3.40
CA ALA A 174 0.28 8.47 -3.04
C ALA A 174 -0.71 9.62 -2.91
N ARG A 175 -0.29 10.77 -2.35
CA ARG A 175 -1.11 11.99 -2.26
C ARG A 175 -1.40 12.59 -3.64
N ARG A 176 -0.40 12.67 -4.52
CA ARG A 176 -0.58 13.17 -5.90
C ARG A 176 -1.53 12.28 -6.70
N ILE A 177 -1.44 10.97 -6.52
CA ILE A 177 -2.41 10.03 -7.10
C ILE A 177 -3.79 10.26 -6.48
N SER A 178 -3.90 10.36 -5.15
CA SER A 178 -5.18 10.59 -4.47
C SER A 178 -5.91 11.83 -5.00
N TYR A 179 -5.18 12.91 -5.24
CA TYR A 179 -5.71 14.11 -5.90
C TYR A 179 -6.26 13.83 -7.31
N LYS A 180 -5.53 13.05 -8.12
CA LYS A 180 -6.02 12.60 -9.44
C LYS A 180 -7.24 11.69 -9.36
N LEU A 181 -7.44 10.99 -8.24
CA LEU A 181 -8.60 10.13 -7.98
C LEU A 181 -9.76 10.88 -7.29
N GLY A 182 -9.62 12.20 -7.08
CA GLY A 182 -10.70 13.06 -6.58
C GLY A 182 -10.74 13.25 -5.06
N ALA A 183 -9.65 12.96 -4.34
CA ALA A 183 -9.51 13.37 -2.93
C ALA A 183 -9.25 14.89 -2.79
N ASP A 184 -9.73 15.50 -1.70
CA ASP A 184 -9.50 16.90 -1.36
C ASP A 184 -8.17 17.07 -0.59
N MET A 185 -7.26 17.85 -1.16
CA MET A 185 -5.92 18.12 -0.62
C MET A 185 -5.92 18.80 0.76
N LYS A 186 -7.04 19.38 1.21
CA LYS A 186 -7.10 20.04 2.53
C LYS A 186 -7.11 19.06 3.71
N THR A 187 -7.34 17.78 3.45
CA THR A 187 -7.59 16.74 4.47
C THR A 187 -6.48 15.70 4.57
N LEU A 188 -5.46 15.78 3.71
CA LEU A 188 -4.36 14.80 3.54
C LEU A 188 -2.99 15.42 3.84
#